data_AF-A0A945LJT9-F1
#
_entry.id   AF-A0A945LJT9-F1
#
_cell.length_a   1.000
_cell.length_b   1.000
_cell.length_c   1.000
_cell.angle_alpha   90.00
_cell.angle_beta   90.00
_cell.angle_gamma   90.00
#
_symmetry.space_group_name_H-M   'P 1'
#
loop_
_entity.id
_entity.type
_entity.pdbx_description
1 polymer ?
#
loop_
_entity_poly.entity_id
_entity_poly.type
_entity_poly.pdbx_seq_one_letter_code
_entity_poly.pdbx_strand_id
1 'polypeptide(L)'
;SHTLYGFYTSEERDLFRQLISVSGVGPSTARMILSTYSAEEIVNYIITADVAAIQNVKGIGGKTAQRIIIDLKDKVGKGKETSDLLFTQDNTIKEESLSALLALGFTKKVAYKKMEQVIKNHEGEITVEDLVRRSLG
;
A
#
# COMPACT_ATOMS: atom_id res chain seq x y z
N SER A 1 3.29 6.36 -34.32
CA SER A 1 4.03 5.33 -33.57
C SER A 1 3.09 4.76 -32.52
N HIS A 2 2.98 3.44 -32.41
CA HIS A 2 2.16 2.77 -31.39
C HIS A 2 3.09 2.05 -30.42
N THR A 3 2.87 2.24 -29.12
CA THR A 3 3.71 1.66 -28.06
C THR A 3 2.81 0.88 -27.11
N LEU A 4 3.19 -0.37 -26.84
CA LEU A 4 2.54 -1.26 -25.88
C LEU A 4 3.36 -1.29 -24.59
N TYR A 5 2.66 -1.29 -23.45
CA TYR A 5 3.25 -1.43 -22.13
C TYR A 5 2.70 -2.71 -21.50
N GLY A 6 3.59 -3.61 -21.06
CA GLY A 6 3.25 -4.84 -20.37
C GLY A 6 3.35 -4.67 -18.86
N PHE A 7 2.48 -5.37 -18.13
CA PHE A 7 2.41 -5.38 -16.66
C PHE A 7 2.22 -6.82 -16.21
N TYR A 8 2.78 -7.18 -15.06
CA TYR A 8 2.62 -8.51 -14.51
C TYR A 8 1.23 -8.67 -13.89
N THR A 9 0.74 -7.64 -13.21
CA THR A 9 -0.58 -7.66 -12.58
C THR A 9 -1.53 -6.59 -13.11
N SER A 10 -2.82 -6.75 -12.79
CA SER A 10 -3.85 -5.78 -13.17
C SER A 10 -3.74 -4.48 -12.37
N GLU A 11 -3.29 -4.58 -11.12
CA GLU A 11 -3.09 -3.46 -10.21
C GLU A 11 -1.96 -2.54 -10.71
N GLU A 12 -0.83 -3.11 -11.16
CA GLU A 12 0.27 -2.36 -11.76
C GLU A 12 -0.19 -1.58 -12.99
N ARG A 13 -0.97 -2.23 -13.86
CA ARG A 13 -1.53 -1.63 -15.07
C ARG A 13 -2.46 -0.46 -14.73
N ASP A 14 -3.30 -0.64 -13.73
CA ASP A 14 -4.27 0.39 -13.34
C ASP A 14 -3.58 1.56 -12.62
N LEU A 15 -2.57 1.29 -11.79
CA LEU A 15 -1.71 2.31 -11.21
C LEU A 15 -0.92 3.07 -12.29
N PHE A 16 -0.38 2.39 -13.30
CA PHE A 16 0.27 3.04 -14.44
C PHE A 16 -0.68 4.02 -15.14
N ARG A 17 -1.92 3.61 -15.40
CA ARG A 17 -2.94 4.48 -16.01
C ARG A 17 -3.27 5.69 -15.14
N GLN A 18 -3.31 5.49 -13.82
CA GLN A 18 -3.51 6.59 -12.88
C GLN A 18 -2.32 7.56 -12.92
N LEU A 19 -1.09 7.05 -12.89
CA LEU A 19 0.13 7.86 -12.97
C LEU A 19 0.17 8.72 -14.25
N ILE A 20 -0.06 8.13 -15.42
CA ILE A 20 -0.06 8.89 -16.70
C ILE A 20 -1.23 9.89 -16.81
N SER A 21 -2.27 9.75 -15.98
CA SER A 21 -3.37 10.73 -15.94
C SER A 21 -3.00 12.03 -15.21
N VAL A 22 -1.89 12.03 -14.47
CA VAL A 22 -1.38 13.20 -13.76
C VAL A 22 -0.67 14.12 -14.75
N SER A 23 -1.03 15.40 -14.73
CA SER A 23 -0.42 16.41 -15.61
C SER A 23 1.08 16.51 -15.37
N GLY A 24 1.88 16.26 -16.41
CA GLY A 24 3.35 16.30 -16.34
C GLY A 24 3.99 14.94 -16.07
N VAL A 25 3.21 13.87 -15.96
CA VAL A 25 3.70 12.49 -15.89
C VAL A 25 3.44 11.78 -17.21
N GLY A 26 4.50 11.49 -17.95
CA GLY A 26 4.42 10.72 -19.18
C GLY A 26 4.56 9.21 -18.95
N PRO A 27 4.28 8.38 -19.97
CA PRO A 27 4.46 6.93 -19.90
C PRO A 27 5.88 6.48 -19.52
N SER A 28 6.91 7.21 -19.94
CA SER A 28 8.31 6.94 -19.59
C SER A 28 8.56 7.14 -18.09
N THR A 29 8.05 8.23 -17.53
CA THR A 29 8.16 8.57 -16.11
C THR A 29 7.34 7.59 -15.26
N ALA A 30 6.09 7.31 -15.64
CA ALA A 30 5.26 6.32 -14.94
C ALA A 30 5.91 4.93 -14.91
N ARG A 31 6.54 4.51 -16.03
CA ARG A 31 7.33 3.26 -16.07
C ARG A 31 8.53 3.33 -15.14
N MET A 32 9.22 4.46 -15.07
CA MET A 32 10.37 4.66 -14.16
C MET A 32 9.96 4.52 -12.70
N ILE A 33 8.80 5.08 -12.32
CA ILE A 33 8.25 4.97 -10.96
C ILE A 33 8.00 3.48 -10.62
N LEU A 34 7.28 2.76 -11.49
CA LEU A 34 7.02 1.32 -11.31
C LEU A 34 8.26 0.43 -11.42
N SER A 35 9.36 0.96 -11.97
CA SER A 35 10.66 0.26 -11.99
C SER A 35 11.48 0.53 -10.72
N THR A 36 11.15 1.60 -9.99
CA THR A 36 11.87 2.03 -8.78
C THR A 36 11.19 1.50 -7.52
N TYR A 37 9.87 1.48 -7.52
CA TYR A 37 9.03 1.11 -6.39
C TYR A 37 7.95 0.13 -6.83
N SER A 38 7.57 -0.74 -5.92
CA SER A 38 6.38 -1.59 -6.06
C SER A 38 5.09 -0.75 -6.08
N ALA A 39 4.02 -1.33 -6.62
CA ALA A 39 2.70 -0.68 -6.63
C ALA A 39 2.23 -0.32 -5.21
N GLU A 40 2.53 -1.17 -4.23
CA GLU A 40 2.19 -0.97 -2.82
C GLU A 40 2.94 0.21 -2.21
N GLU A 41 4.26 0.29 -2.43
CA GLU A 41 5.08 1.40 -1.94
C GLU A 41 4.60 2.74 -2.52
N ILE A 42 4.29 2.78 -3.83
CA ILE A 42 3.78 3.99 -4.49
C ILE A 42 2.47 4.45 -3.84
N VAL A 43 1.54 3.51 -3.62
CA VAL A 43 0.27 3.79 -2.95
C VAL A 43 0.51 4.29 -1.52
N ASN A 44 1.41 3.67 -0.77
CA ASN A 44 1.76 4.10 0.57
C ASN A 44 2.36 5.52 0.59
N TYR A 45 3.28 5.84 -0.32
CA TYR A 45 3.84 7.19 -0.46
C TYR A 45 2.76 8.22 -0.82
N ILE A 46 1.77 7.85 -1.65
CA ILE A 46 0.63 8.72 -1.96
C ILE A 46 -0.25 8.97 -0.73
N ILE A 47 -0.57 7.92 0.03
CA ILE A 47 -1.44 8.02 1.22
C ILE A 47 -0.75 8.83 2.33
N THR A 48 0.51 8.53 2.61
CA THR A 48 1.32 9.22 3.63
C THR A 48 1.82 10.59 3.19
N ALA A 49 1.56 10.96 1.93
CA ALA A 49 2.02 12.21 1.31
C ALA A 49 3.55 12.38 1.34
N ASP A 50 4.29 11.29 1.15
CA ASP A 50 5.74 11.29 1.04
C ASP A 50 6.20 11.79 -0.33
N VAL A 51 6.27 13.12 -0.46
CA VAL A 51 6.73 13.80 -1.67
C VAL A 51 8.21 13.48 -1.96
N ALA A 52 9.03 13.28 -0.92
CA ALA A 52 10.47 13.09 -1.08
C ALA A 52 10.78 11.76 -1.76
N ALA A 53 10.08 10.69 -1.37
CA ALA A 53 10.19 9.38 -2.02
C ALA A 53 9.86 9.46 -3.52
N ILE A 54 8.75 10.11 -3.88
CA ILE A 54 8.36 10.27 -5.30
C ILE A 54 9.33 11.16 -6.08
N GLN A 55 9.88 12.19 -5.45
CA GLN A 55 10.87 13.08 -6.07
C GLN A 55 12.22 12.41 -6.33
N ASN A 56 12.58 11.34 -5.59
CA ASN A 56 13.83 10.61 -5.82
C ASN A 56 13.85 9.85 -7.15
N VAL A 57 12.70 9.65 -7.80
CA VAL A 57 12.64 9.02 -9.11
C VAL A 57 13.23 9.95 -10.17
N LYS A 58 14.17 9.44 -10.95
CA LYS A 58 14.86 10.18 -12.01
C LYS A 58 13.85 10.81 -12.98
N GLY A 59 13.92 12.13 -13.13
CA GLY A 59 13.05 12.88 -14.04
C GLY A 59 11.76 13.40 -13.40
N ILE A 60 11.59 13.25 -12.08
CA ILE A 60 10.49 13.85 -11.32
C ILE A 60 11.03 15.04 -10.51
N GLY A 61 10.48 16.22 -10.78
CA GLY A 61 10.73 17.41 -9.96
C GLY A 61 9.74 17.53 -8.81
N GLY A 62 10.06 18.36 -7.80
CA GLY A 62 9.22 18.54 -6.61
C GLY A 62 7.77 18.95 -6.93
N LYS A 63 7.55 19.83 -7.93
CA LYS A 63 6.18 20.22 -8.36
C LYS A 63 5.39 19.03 -8.92
N THR A 64 6.04 18.19 -9.72
CA THR A 64 5.40 17.00 -10.30
C THR A 64 5.14 15.96 -9.22
N ALA A 65 6.08 15.74 -8.30
CA ALA A 65 5.91 14.84 -7.16
C ALA A 65 4.70 15.27 -6.30
N GLN A 66 4.62 16.54 -5.91
CA GLN A 66 3.46 17.08 -5.17
C GLN A 66 2.15 16.86 -5.92
N ARG A 67 2.16 17.06 -7.25
CA ARG A 67 0.95 16.87 -8.07
C ARG A 67 0.53 15.41 -8.18
N ILE A 68 1.48 14.48 -8.28
CA ILE A 68 1.19 13.04 -8.20
C ILE A 68 0.49 12.72 -6.88
N ILE A 69 1.02 13.20 -5.76
CA ILE A 69 0.42 12.96 -4.44
C ILE A 69 -1.01 13.51 -4.39
N ILE A 70 -1.23 14.76 -4.78
CA ILE A 70 -2.56 15.41 -4.70
C ILE A 70 -3.56 14.72 -5.64
N ASP A 71 -3.22 14.60 -6.93
CA ASP A 71 -4.14 14.10 -7.95
C ASP A 71 -4.49 12.62 -7.75
N LEU A 72 -3.57 11.83 -7.16
CA LEU A 72 -3.80 10.40 -6.91
C LEU A 72 -4.37 10.11 -5.53
N LYS A 73 -4.08 10.92 -4.51
CA LYS A 73 -4.67 10.73 -3.18
C LYS A 73 -6.20 10.76 -3.22
N ASP A 74 -6.76 11.65 -4.04
CA ASP A 74 -8.21 11.72 -4.26
C ASP A 74 -8.78 10.50 -5.01
N LYS A 75 -7.99 9.86 -5.88
CA LYS A 75 -8.41 8.72 -6.70
C LYS A 75 -8.25 7.39 -5.97
N VAL A 76 -7.11 7.21 -5.32
CA VAL A 76 -6.80 6.05 -4.49
C VAL A 76 -7.69 6.03 -3.24
N GLY A 77 -7.98 7.20 -2.65
CA GLY A 77 -8.87 7.32 -1.49
C GLY A 77 -10.36 7.15 -1.78
N LYS A 78 -10.80 7.22 -3.04
CA LYS A 78 -12.22 7.06 -3.44
C LYS A 78 -12.51 5.77 -4.21
N GLY A 79 -11.51 5.20 -4.88
CA GLY A 79 -11.67 4.06 -5.79
C GLY A 79 -11.54 2.68 -5.13
N LYS A 80 -11.11 2.63 -3.88
CA LYS A 80 -11.08 1.39 -3.11
C LYS A 80 -11.67 1.69 -1.74
N GLU A 81 -12.78 1.03 -1.44
CA GLU A 81 -12.95 0.54 -0.08
C GLU A 81 -11.60 -0.03 0.33
N THR A 82 -11.09 0.44 1.45
CA THR A 82 -9.78 0.16 2.04
C THR A 82 -9.46 -1.33 2.23
N SER A 83 -10.25 -2.23 1.65
CA SER A 83 -10.09 -3.67 1.60
C SER A 83 -8.95 -4.09 0.68
N ASP A 84 -8.84 -3.62 -0.58
CA ASP A 84 -7.96 -4.29 -1.57
C ASP A 84 -6.57 -3.66 -1.82
N LEU A 85 -6.12 -2.66 -1.03
CA LEU A 85 -4.76 -2.06 -1.19
C LEU A 85 -3.82 -2.30 -0.03
N LEU A 86 -4.31 -2.93 1.03
CA LEU A 86 -3.55 -3.12 2.25
C LEU A 86 -3.02 -4.54 2.40
N PHE A 87 -3.21 -5.43 1.43
CA PHE A 87 -2.82 -6.83 1.59
C PHE A 87 -1.33 -7.08 1.27
N THR A 88 -0.41 -6.42 1.99
CA THR A 88 0.78 -7.20 2.37
C THR A 88 0.26 -8.36 3.21
N GLN A 89 0.75 -9.58 3.02
CA GLN A 89 0.30 -10.75 3.79
C GLN A 89 0.25 -10.40 5.29
N ASP A 90 1.26 -9.68 5.78
CA ASP A 90 1.34 -9.16 7.15
C ASP A 90 0.21 -8.22 7.57
N ASN A 91 -0.24 -7.31 6.71
CA ASN A 91 -1.36 -6.42 7.01
C ASN A 91 -2.70 -7.15 6.91
N THR A 92 -2.86 -8.09 5.95
CA THR A 92 -4.02 -9.00 5.93
C THR A 92 -4.10 -9.79 7.22
N ILE A 93 -2.97 -10.37 7.63
CA ILE A 93 -2.85 -11.15 8.86
C ILE A 93 -3.24 -10.30 10.08
N LYS A 94 -2.76 -9.06 10.16
CA LYS A 94 -3.10 -8.14 11.25
C LYS A 94 -4.59 -7.75 11.25
N GLU A 95 -5.15 -7.34 10.11
CA GLU A 95 -6.54 -6.88 10.02
C GLU A 95 -7.54 -8.02 10.27
N GLU A 96 -7.29 -9.21 9.73
CA GLU A 96 -8.13 -10.39 9.98
C GLU A 96 -8.03 -10.83 11.44
N SER A 97 -6.82 -10.89 12.00
CA SER A 97 -6.64 -11.23 13.42
C SER A 97 -7.30 -10.21 14.34
N LEU A 98 -7.20 -8.92 14.01
CA LEU A 98 -7.87 -7.85 14.75
C LEU A 98 -9.38 -8.04 14.72
N SER A 99 -9.95 -8.29 13.54
CA SER A 99 -11.38 -8.52 13.35
C SER A 99 -11.86 -9.74 14.15
N ALA A 100 -11.10 -10.84 14.14
CA ALA A 100 -11.40 -12.02 14.94
C ALA A 100 -11.37 -11.73 16.45
N LEU A 101 -10.36 -11.00 16.94
CA LEU A 101 -10.26 -10.63 18.36
C LEU A 101 -11.40 -9.69 18.79
N LEU A 102 -11.80 -8.74 17.93
CA LEU A 102 -12.96 -7.89 18.19
C LEU A 102 -14.25 -8.72 18.25
N ALA A 103 -14.44 -9.69 17.35
CA ALA A 103 -15.59 -10.59 17.36
C ALA A 103 -15.66 -11.47 18.63
N LEU A 104 -14.51 -11.80 19.22
CA LEU A 104 -14.40 -12.47 20.52
C LEU A 104 -14.63 -11.55 21.73
N GLY A 105 -14.91 -10.25 21.50
CA GLY A 105 -15.25 -9.28 22.53
C GLY A 105 -14.08 -8.48 23.09
N PHE A 106 -12.88 -8.56 22.50
CA PHE A 106 -11.77 -7.71 22.91
C PHE A 106 -11.98 -6.28 22.41
N THR A 107 -11.51 -5.30 23.18
CA THR A 107 -11.45 -3.92 22.70
C THR A 107 -10.29 -3.73 21.73
N LYS A 108 -10.45 -2.86 20.73
CA LYS A 108 -9.42 -2.56 19.71
C LYS A 108 -8.05 -2.32 20.35
N LYS A 109 -7.99 -1.51 21.42
CA LYS A 109 -6.75 -1.18 22.13
C LYS A 109 -6.06 -2.40 22.76
N VAL A 110 -6.83 -3.33 23.31
CA VAL A 110 -6.28 -4.55 23.93
C VAL A 110 -5.83 -5.53 22.85
N ALA A 111 -6.62 -5.70 21.79
CA ALA A 111 -6.28 -6.57 20.66
C ALA A 111 -4.95 -6.17 20.01
N TYR A 112 -4.78 -4.88 19.67
CA TYR A 112 -3.52 -4.36 19.11
C TYR A 112 -2.33 -4.64 20.02
N LYS A 113 -2.46 -4.34 21.32
CA LYS A 113 -1.34 -4.52 22.26
C LYS A 113 -0.88 -5.97 22.34
N LYS A 114 -1.82 -6.92 22.32
CA LYS A 114 -1.51 -8.34 22.34
C LYS A 114 -0.88 -8.82 21.04
N MET A 115 -1.45 -8.42 19.90
CA MET A 115 -0.90 -8.77 18.59
C MET A 115 0.52 -8.25 18.41
N GLU A 116 0.79 -7.01 18.83
CA GLU A 116 2.12 -6.39 18.75
C GLU A 116 3.16 -7.12 19.62
N GLN A 117 2.76 -7.60 20.81
CA GLN A 117 3.61 -8.44 21.65
C GLN A 117 3.95 -9.77 20.99
N VAL A 118 2.98 -10.41 20.32
CA VAL A 118 3.18 -11.68 19.61
C VAL A 118 4.13 -11.48 18.43
N ILE A 119 3.89 -10.44 17.61
CA ILE A 119 4.71 -10.13 16.43
C ILE A 119 6.15 -9.82 16.84
N LYS A 120 6.35 -9.06 17.93
CA LYS A 120 7.69 -8.72 18.42
C LYS A 120 8.49 -9.93 18.92
N ASN A 121 7.81 -10.94 19.43
CA ASN A 121 8.41 -12.14 20.01
C ASN A 121 8.49 -13.31 19.01
N HIS A 122 8.04 -13.12 17.77
CA HIS A 122 8.03 -14.16 16.75
C HIS A 122 9.07 -13.87 15.67
N GLU A 123 9.97 -14.83 15.45
CA GLU A 123 10.94 -14.80 14.35
C GLU A 123 10.46 -15.80 13.30
N GLY A 124 9.82 -15.31 12.22
CA GLY A 124 9.32 -16.14 11.12
C GLY A 124 8.01 -15.63 10.51
N GLU A 125 7.52 -16.35 9.49
CA GLU A 125 6.19 -16.12 8.92
C GLU A 125 5.12 -16.47 9.96
N ILE A 126 4.23 -15.51 10.23
CA ILE A 126 3.12 -15.66 11.15
C ILE A 126 1.82 -15.83 10.37
N THR A 127 0.92 -16.71 10.79
CA THR A 127 -0.39 -16.88 10.17
C THR A 127 -1.48 -16.14 10.96
N VAL A 128 -2.64 -15.86 10.34
CA VAL A 128 -3.82 -15.31 11.03
C VAL A 128 -4.20 -16.16 12.23
N GLU A 129 -4.27 -17.48 12.03
CA GLU A 129 -4.65 -18.43 13.06
C GLU A 129 -3.66 -18.42 14.23
N ASP A 130 -2.36 -18.38 13.94
CA ASP A 130 -1.32 -18.30 14.96
C ASP A 130 -1.34 -16.97 15.72
N LEU A 131 -1.53 -15.85 15.04
CA LEU A 131 -1.60 -14.54 15.66
C LEU A 131 -2.80 -14.43 16.60
N VAL A 132 -3.98 -14.93 16.19
CA VAL A 132 -5.17 -14.98 17.05
C VAL A 132 -4.95 -15.90 18.24
N ARG A 133 -4.49 -17.15 18.01
CA ARG A 133 -4.25 -18.14 19.07
C ARG A 133 -3.29 -17.62 20.13
N ARG A 134 -2.14 -17.08 19.71
CA ARG A 134 -1.10 -16.54 20.60
C ARG A 134 -1.53 -15.24 21.29
N SER A 135 -2.50 -14.51 20.74
CA SER A 135 -3.07 -13.33 21.41
C SER A 135 -4.06 -13.70 22.52
N LEU A 136 -4.58 -14.93 22.54
CA LEU A 136 -5.52 -15.40 23.57
C LEU A 136 -4.82 -16.06 24.77
N GLY A 137 -3.65 -16.67 24.55
CA GLY A 137 -2.88 -17.44 25.55
C GLY A 137 -1.65 -16.72 26.08
#